data_AF-A0A7X7KIH9-F1
#
_entry.id   AF-A0A7X7KIH9-F1
#
_cell.length_a   1.000
_cell.length_b   1.000
_cell.length_c   1.000
_cell.angle_alpha   90.00
_cell.angle_beta   90.00
_cell.angle_gamma   90.00
#
_symmetry.space_group_name_H-M   'P 1'
#
loop_
_entity.id
_entity.type
_entity.pdbx_description
1 polymer ?
#
loop_
_entity_poly.entity_id
_entity_poly.type
_entity_poly.pdbx_seq_one_letter_code
_entity_poly.pdbx_strand_id
1 'polypeptide(L)'
;RRSSAEKTKQANVIGGKIEGRIALIFDDMISTAGSICGAAEVMHQHGAKQVYISATHGLLVGNAVEQIKNAPIDGVVLTDTIPLTPEKQIDKVTVLSVAPLLGEAIKRIHRNESVSRLFV
;
A
#
# COMPACT_ATOMS: atom_id res chain seq x y z
N ARG A 1 11.08 7.11 12.59
CA ARG A 1 10.29 7.98 13.51
C ARG A 1 9.80 9.21 12.73
N ARG A 2 8.49 9.47 12.74
CA ARG A 2 7.88 10.66 12.12
C ARG A 2 8.12 11.87 13.02
N SER A 3 8.68 12.95 12.48
CA SER A 3 8.99 14.18 13.22
C SER A 3 7.95 15.28 12.99
N SER A 4 7.17 15.19 11.92
CA SER A 4 6.00 16.04 11.66
C SER A 4 5.03 15.36 10.69
N ALA A 5 3.87 15.97 10.39
CA ALA A 5 2.94 15.46 9.38
C ALA A 5 3.63 15.15 8.04
N GLU A 6 4.64 15.95 7.68
CA GLU A 6 5.35 15.87 6.40
C GLU A 6 6.74 15.23 6.48
N LYS A 7 7.43 15.31 7.63
CA LYS A 7 8.82 14.82 7.76
C LYS A 7 8.90 13.48 8.48
N THR A 8 9.53 12.52 7.82
CA THR A 8 9.87 11.21 8.38
C THR A 8 11.38 11.00 8.33
N LYS A 9 11.96 10.47 9.41
CA LYS A 9 13.32 9.92 9.40
C LYS A 9 13.23 8.40 9.50
N GLN A 10 13.88 7.72 8.57
CA GLN A 10 13.97 6.27 8.60
C GLN A 10 15.19 5.87 9.41
N ALA A 11 15.01 4.92 10.33
CA ALA A 11 16.07 4.43 11.18
C ALA A 11 15.90 2.92 11.34
N ASN A 12 17.03 2.23 11.21
CA ASN A 12 17.32 0.82 11.50
C ASN A 12 16.27 -0.20 11.04
N VAL A 13 16.68 -1.06 10.10
CA VAL A 13 15.95 -2.30 9.80
C VAL A 13 16.06 -3.23 11.00
N ILE A 14 14.92 -3.62 11.57
CA ILE A 14 14.84 -4.64 12.63
C ILE A 14 14.37 -5.93 11.96
N GLY A 15 15.19 -6.99 12.01
CA GLY A 15 14.83 -8.29 11.45
C GLY A 15 16.00 -9.03 10.80
N GLY A 16 15.67 -10.03 9.99
CA GLY A 16 16.63 -10.86 9.27
C GLY A 16 17.18 -10.24 7.97
N LYS A 17 18.04 -10.99 7.28
CA LYS A 17 18.72 -10.55 6.05
C LYS A 17 17.72 -10.36 4.89
N ILE A 18 17.73 -9.17 4.28
CA ILE A 18 16.86 -8.79 3.15
C ILE A 18 17.50 -9.10 1.79
N GLU A 19 18.84 -9.06 1.69
CA GLU A 19 19.59 -9.20 0.44
C GLU A 19 19.09 -10.37 -0.44
N GLY A 20 18.78 -10.06 -1.70
CA GLY A 20 18.29 -11.02 -2.70
C GLY A 20 16.82 -11.43 -2.56
N ARG A 21 16.08 -10.92 -1.56
CA ARG A 21 14.66 -11.23 -1.35
C ARG A 21 13.74 -10.18 -1.97
N ILE A 22 12.50 -10.58 -2.23
CA ILE A 22 11.42 -9.66 -2.59
C ILE A 22 10.82 -9.12 -1.29
N ALA A 23 10.75 -7.80 -1.15
CA ALA A 23 10.10 -7.12 -0.03
C ALA A 23 8.66 -6.77 -0.39
N LEU A 24 7.71 -7.14 0.48
CA LEU A 24 6.34 -6.65 0.45
C LEU A 24 6.15 -5.73 1.67
N ILE A 25 5.86 -4.47 1.40
CA ILE A 25 5.54 -3.48 2.43
C ILE A 25 4.03 -3.24 2.37
N PHE A 26 3.34 -3.32 3.51
CA PHE A 26 1.91 -3.07 3.53
C PHE A 26 1.52 -2.14 4.66
N ASP A 27 0.46 -1.37 4.43
CA ASP A 27 -0.19 -0.54 5.43
C ASP A 27 -1.70 -0.56 5.18
N ASP A 28 -2.50 0.03 6.06
CA ASP A 28 -3.94 0.20 5.79
C ASP A 28 -4.19 1.25 4.69
N MET A 29 -3.36 2.30 4.64
CA MET A 29 -3.58 3.49 3.82
C MET A 29 -2.29 4.16 3.32
N ILE A 30 -2.33 4.70 2.10
CA ILE A 30 -1.29 5.60 1.58
C ILE A 30 -1.87 7.01 1.38
N SER A 31 -1.42 7.95 2.22
CA SER A 31 -1.78 9.37 2.12
C SER A 31 -0.76 10.15 1.31
N THR A 32 0.32 10.66 1.92
CA THR A 32 1.36 11.47 1.25
C THR A 32 2.49 10.67 0.63
N ALA A 33 2.46 9.33 0.73
CA ALA A 33 3.50 8.37 0.33
C ALA A 33 4.89 8.49 0.98
N GLY A 34 5.20 9.57 1.72
CA GLY A 34 6.55 9.78 2.26
C GLY A 34 7.11 8.66 3.14
N SER A 35 6.28 8.08 4.03
CA SER A 35 6.71 6.96 4.88
C SER A 35 7.02 5.70 4.06
N ILE A 36 6.12 5.34 3.13
CA ILE A 36 6.21 4.08 2.39
C ILE A 36 7.31 4.14 1.32
N CYS A 37 7.49 5.29 0.67
CA CYS A 37 8.57 5.50 -0.30
C CYS A 37 9.94 5.44 0.37
N GLY A 38 10.12 6.08 1.52
CA GLY A 38 11.37 5.92 2.26
C GLY A 38 11.60 4.46 2.68
N ALA A 39 10.53 3.71 3.02
CA ALA A 39 10.68 2.33 3.46
C ALA A 39 11.16 1.46 2.28
N ALA A 40 10.66 1.75 1.08
CA ALA A 40 11.16 1.16 -0.15
C ALA A 40 12.64 1.50 -0.41
N GLU A 41 13.06 2.74 -0.19
CA GLU A 41 14.47 3.13 -0.29
C GLU A 41 15.35 2.34 0.69
N VAL A 42 14.92 2.18 1.94
CA VAL A 42 15.66 1.39 2.93
C VAL A 42 15.73 -0.08 2.52
N MET A 43 14.64 -0.68 2.05
CA MET A 43 14.64 -2.07 1.56
C MET A 43 15.60 -2.24 0.39
N HIS A 44 15.59 -1.30 -0.56
CA HIS A 44 16.48 -1.32 -1.72
C HIS A 44 17.95 -1.19 -1.31
N GLN A 45 18.29 -0.28 -0.38
CA GLN A 45 19.64 -0.11 0.17
C GLN A 45 20.15 -1.36 0.89
N HIS A 46 19.27 -2.19 1.45
CA HIS A 46 19.62 -3.46 2.09
C HIS A 46 19.64 -4.65 1.11
N GLY A 47 19.60 -4.38 -0.20
CA GLY A 47 19.75 -5.39 -1.25
C GLY A 47 18.47 -6.15 -1.60
N ALA A 48 17.28 -5.60 -1.32
CA ALA A 48 16.04 -6.20 -1.80
C ALA A 48 16.07 -6.34 -3.33
N LYS A 49 15.72 -7.53 -3.83
CA LYS A 49 15.63 -7.83 -5.26
C LYS A 49 14.52 -7.01 -5.93
N GLN A 50 13.38 -6.90 -5.25
CA GLN A 50 12.20 -6.14 -5.67
C GLN A 50 11.47 -5.62 -4.43
N VAL A 51 10.74 -4.52 -4.57
CA VAL A 51 9.92 -3.91 -3.53
C VAL A 51 8.50 -3.69 -4.06
N TYR A 52 7.54 -4.38 -3.47
CA TYR A 52 6.12 -4.19 -3.71
C TYR A 52 5.47 -3.53 -2.51
N ILE A 53 4.45 -2.72 -2.78
CA ILE A 53 3.64 -2.06 -1.75
C ILE A 53 2.19 -2.50 -1.89
N SER A 54 1.50 -2.69 -0.77
CA SER A 54 0.05 -2.84 -0.75
C SER A 54 -0.60 -1.94 0.29
N ALA A 55 -1.75 -1.36 -0.04
CA ALA A 55 -2.61 -0.73 0.95
C ALA A 55 -4.07 -0.87 0.57
N THR A 56 -4.95 -0.84 1.57
CA THR A 56 -6.39 -0.85 1.29
C THR A 56 -6.79 0.50 0.68
N HIS A 57 -6.43 1.60 1.33
CA HIS A 57 -6.92 2.94 0.98
C HIS A 57 -5.84 3.79 0.29
N GLY A 58 -6.04 4.12 -0.99
CA GLY A 58 -5.14 5.01 -1.75
C GLY A 58 -5.66 6.44 -1.82
N LEU A 59 -5.32 7.30 -0.84
CA LEU A 59 -5.69 8.72 -0.91
C LEU A 59 -4.79 9.47 -1.90
N LEU A 60 -3.49 9.16 -1.87
CA LEU A 60 -2.47 9.71 -2.76
C LEU A 60 -2.56 11.24 -2.87
N VAL A 61 -2.40 11.93 -1.75
CA VAL A 61 -2.53 13.39 -1.67
C VAL A 61 -1.23 14.12 -1.99
N GLY A 62 -1.35 15.32 -2.55
CA GLY A 62 -0.19 16.13 -2.94
C GLY A 62 0.71 15.39 -3.92
N ASN A 63 2.01 15.37 -3.64
CA ASN A 63 3.01 14.77 -4.53
C ASN A 63 3.17 13.24 -4.37
N ALA A 64 2.20 12.55 -3.73
CA ALA A 64 2.30 11.11 -3.45
C ALA A 64 2.58 10.27 -4.71
N VAL A 65 1.87 10.56 -5.81
CA VAL A 65 2.04 9.84 -7.09
C VAL A 65 3.46 10.00 -7.63
N GLU A 66 3.99 11.22 -7.62
CA GLU A 66 5.36 11.51 -8.07
C GLU A 66 6.40 10.86 -7.17
N GLN A 67 6.17 10.82 -5.86
CA GLN A 67 7.06 10.09 -4.94
C GLN A 67 7.08 8.60 -5.25
N ILE A 68 5.93 7.98 -5.55
CA ILE A 68 5.85 6.56 -5.91
C ILE A 68 6.54 6.27 -7.24
N LYS A 69 6.39 7.14 -8.24
CA LYS A 69 7.08 7.01 -9.52
C LYS A 69 8.60 6.97 -9.35
N ASN A 70 9.14 7.88 -8.53
CA ASN A 70 10.58 8.08 -8.37
C ASN A 70 11.23 7.14 -7.35
N ALA A 71 10.47 6.55 -6.43
CA ALA A 71 10.99 5.61 -5.45
C ALA A 71 11.29 4.22 -6.07
N PRO A 72 12.21 3.44 -5.46
CA PRO A 72 12.57 2.10 -5.90
C PRO A 72 11.47 1.09 -5.55
N ILE A 73 10.32 1.24 -6.19
CA ILE A 73 9.11 0.43 -6.05
C ILE A 73 8.82 -0.21 -7.39
N ASP A 74 8.66 -1.53 -7.40
CA ASP A 74 8.31 -2.35 -8.57
C ASP A 74 6.80 -2.36 -8.84
N GLY A 75 5.98 -2.25 -7.80
CA GLY A 75 4.53 -2.19 -7.95
C GLY A 75 3.80 -1.82 -6.67
N VAL A 76 2.62 -1.21 -6.83
CA VAL A 76 1.71 -0.80 -5.76
C VAL A 76 0.35 -1.42 -6.02
N VAL A 77 -0.20 -2.11 -5.03
CA VAL A 77 -1.55 -2.65 -5.07
C VAL A 77 -2.44 -1.85 -4.13
N LEU A 78 -3.49 -1.25 -4.68
CA LEU A 78 -4.52 -0.52 -3.94
C LEU A 78 -5.88 -1.21 -4.12
N THR A 79 -6.86 -0.83 -3.31
CA THR A 79 -8.25 -1.18 -3.61
C THR A 79 -9.04 0.00 -4.17
N ASP A 80 -10.18 -0.28 -4.79
CA ASP A 80 -11.14 0.72 -5.25
C ASP A 80 -12.00 1.33 -4.13
N THR A 81 -11.62 1.14 -2.84
CA THR A 81 -12.29 1.82 -1.70
C THR A 81 -12.27 3.34 -1.80
N ILE A 82 -11.28 3.89 -2.50
CA ILE A 82 -11.23 5.30 -2.91
C ILE A 82 -10.95 5.32 -4.41
N PRO A 83 -11.86 5.87 -5.24
CA PRO A 83 -11.65 5.92 -6.68
C PRO A 83 -10.47 6.82 -7.02
N LEU A 84 -9.57 6.32 -7.87
CA LEU A 84 -8.43 7.08 -8.36
C LEU A 84 -8.83 7.89 -9.58
N THR A 85 -8.48 9.18 -9.57
CA THR A 85 -8.56 10.01 -10.77
C THR A 85 -7.56 9.52 -11.83
N PRO A 86 -7.78 9.80 -13.13
CA PRO A 86 -6.89 9.32 -14.19
C PRO A 86 -5.41 9.67 -13.97
N GLU A 87 -5.11 10.82 -13.38
CA GLU A 87 -3.73 11.28 -13.13
C GLU A 87 -3.03 10.47 -12.03
N LYS A 88 -3.81 9.79 -11.17
CA LYS A 88 -3.31 8.93 -10.10
C LYS A 88 -3.13 7.47 -10.55
N GLN A 89 -3.63 7.11 -11.73
CA GLN A 89 -3.53 5.77 -12.30
C GLN A 89 -2.24 5.62 -13.10
N ILE A 90 -1.13 5.48 -12.38
CA ILE A 90 0.20 5.28 -12.98
C ILE A 90 0.47 3.80 -13.24
N ASP A 91 1.40 3.48 -14.14
CA ASP A 91 1.75 2.09 -14.52
C ASP A 91 2.17 1.20 -13.34
N LYS A 92 2.71 1.80 -12.28
CA LYS A 92 3.08 1.08 -11.06
C LYS A 92 1.88 0.69 -10.19
N VAL A 93 0.70 1.28 -10.40
CA VAL A 93 -0.48 1.09 -9.55
C VAL A 93 -1.45 0.10 -10.19
N THR A 94 -1.73 -0.97 -9.47
CA THR A 94 -2.83 -1.90 -9.75
C THR A 94 -3.94 -1.69 -8.73
N VAL A 95 -5.19 -1.57 -9.19
CA VAL A 95 -6.37 -1.42 -8.33
C VAL A 95 -7.19 -2.70 -8.33
N LEU A 96 -7.44 -3.25 -7.14
CA LEU A 96 -8.29 -4.43 -6.93
C LEU A 96 -9.67 -4.01 -6.40
N SER A 97 -10.72 -4.67 -6.89
CA SER A 97 -12.06 -4.33 -6.44
C SER A 97 -12.42 -4.96 -5.09
N VAL A 98 -12.96 -4.17 -4.17
CA VAL A 98 -13.62 -4.66 -2.94
C VAL A 98 -15.12 -4.89 -3.14
N ALA A 99 -15.67 -4.58 -4.31
CA ALA A 99 -17.10 -4.73 -4.57
C ALA A 99 -17.65 -6.15 -4.29
N PRO A 100 -16.97 -7.26 -4.67
CA PRO A 100 -17.45 -8.59 -4.33
C PRO A 100 -17.52 -8.85 -2.82
N LEU A 101 -16.52 -8.38 -2.07
CA LEU A 101 -16.45 -8.51 -0.61
C LEU A 101 -17.58 -7.73 0.07
N LEU A 102 -17.77 -6.47 -0.32
CA LEU A 102 -18.82 -5.61 0.23
C LEU A 102 -20.22 -6.12 -0.15
N GLY A 103 -20.41 -6.57 -1.39
CA GLY A 103 -21.67 -7.14 -1.86
C GLY A 103 -22.09 -8.38 -1.08
N GLU A 104 -21.16 -9.28 -0.81
CA GLU A 104 -21.44 -10.48 -0.01
C GLU A 104 -21.68 -10.13 1.47
N ALA A 105 -20.98 -9.13 2.02
CA ALA A 105 -21.27 -8.63 3.37
C ALA A 105 -22.70 -8.09 3.49
N ILE A 106 -23.13 -7.24 2.55
CA ILE A 106 -24.51 -6.70 2.51
C ILE A 106 -25.53 -7.84 2.44
N LYS A 107 -25.31 -8.81 1.54
CA LYS A 107 -26.19 -9.96 1.37
C LYS A 107 -26.33 -10.79 2.65
N ARG A 108 -25.22 -11.05 3.35
CA ARG A 108 -25.23 -11.84 4.60
C ARG A 108 -25.95 -11.11 5.73
N ILE A 109 -25.68 -9.81 5.90
CA ILE A 109 -26.38 -8.97 6.87
C ILE A 109 -27.88 -9.01 6.60
N HIS A 110 -28.30 -8.82 5.34
CA HIS A 110 -29.71 -8.85 4.97
C HIS A 110 -30.39 -10.20 5.26
N ARG A 111 -29.64 -11.31 5.15
CA ARG A 111 -30.15 -12.68 5.36
C ARG A 111 -29.94 -13.22 6.78
N ASN A 112 -29.43 -12.41 7.72
CA ASN A 112 -28.99 -12.86 9.05
C ASN A 112 -28.01 -14.05 9.00
N GLU A 113 -27.19 -14.10 7.95
CA GLU A 113 -26.12 -15.07 7.80
C GLU A 113 -24.83 -14.55 8.47
N SER A 114 -23.95 -15.46 8.88
CA SER A 114 -22.68 -15.07 9.51
C SER A 114 -21.78 -14.31 8.52
N VAL A 115 -21.44 -13.06 8.86
CA VAL A 115 -20.46 -12.23 8.14
C VAL A 115 -19.04 -12.74 8.38
N SER A 116 -18.75 -13.32 9.55
CA SER A 116 -17.41 -13.82 9.89
C SER A 116 -16.88 -14.85 8.89
N ARG A 117 -17.79 -15.59 8.22
CA ARG A 117 -17.49 -16.55 7.14
C ARG A 117 -16.89 -15.92 5.86
N LEU A 118 -16.84 -14.59 5.76
CA LEU A 118 -16.17 -13.91 4.64
C LEU A 118 -14.65 -13.99 4.68
N PHE A 119 -14.08 -14.24 5.85
CA PHE A 119 -12.64 -14.09 6.12
C PHE A 119 -11.98 -15.40 6.61
N VAL A 120 -12.67 -16.54 6.45
CA VAL A 120 -12.23 -17.88 6.90
C VAL A 120 -12.19 -18.85 5.73
#